data_AF-A0ABD1DA48-F1
#
_entry.id   AF-A0ABD1DA48-F1
#
_cell.length_a   1.000
_cell.length_b   1.000
_cell.length_c   1.000
_cell.angle_alpha   90.00
_cell.angle_beta   90.00
_cell.angle_gamma   90.00
#
_symmetry.space_group_name_H-M   'P 1'
#
loop_
_entity.id
_entity.type
_entity.pdbx_description
1 polymer ?
#
loop_
_entity_poly.entity_id
_entity_poly.type
_entity_poly.pdbx_seq_one_letter_code
_entity_poly.pdbx_strand_id
1 'polypeptide(L)'
;MDLRGEGDVWLRCLSDHSVFVQSYYLDREAGRTPGDAVHKIYPAACIKVFDLRQCHLQMQSLATSAQKAAQMQAAAVAGVSGLAVGAPRSISAAAGIGVDDLRRLCILRLSFVKGWGPDYPRQSIKETPCWVEVHLHRALQLLDEVLHQMPIDGPRAVE
;
A
#
# COMPACT_ATOMS: atom_id res chain seq x y z
N MET A 1 0.34 15.18 -14.58
CA MET A 1 1.08 13.95 -14.23
C MET A 1 1.37 13.25 -15.52
N ASP A 2 2.57 12.69 -15.64
CA ASP A 2 3.02 12.03 -16.87
C ASP A 2 3.17 10.53 -16.60
N LEU A 3 2.53 9.72 -17.45
CA LEU A 3 2.73 8.27 -17.46
C LEU A 3 3.91 7.95 -18.39
N ARG A 4 4.87 7.18 -17.90
CA ARG A 4 6.06 6.76 -18.66
C ARG A 4 6.19 5.24 -18.67
N GLY A 5 6.56 4.70 -19.82
CA GLY A 5 6.69 3.25 -20.01
C GLY A 5 5.36 2.53 -19.76
N GLU A 6 5.44 1.38 -19.09
CA GLU A 6 4.27 0.51 -18.85
C GLU A 6 3.33 1.00 -17.74
N GLY A 7 3.75 1.97 -16.92
CA GLY A 7 2.90 2.53 -15.87
C GLY A 7 3.61 3.32 -14.76
N ASP A 8 4.84 3.75 -14.98
CA ASP A 8 5.52 4.63 -14.03
C ASP A 8 4.89 6.02 -14.07
N VAL A 9 4.71 6.64 -12.90
CA VAL A 9 4.07 7.96 -12.83
C VAL A 9 5.04 9.00 -12.33
N TRP A 10 5.11 10.09 -13.08
CA TRP A 10 5.89 11.28 -12.75
C TRP A 10 4.96 12.44 -12.43
N LEU A 11 5.33 13.20 -11.40
CA LEU A 11 4.64 14.42 -11.01
C LEU A 11 5.55 15.62 -11.29
N ARG A 12 5.04 16.54 -12.11
CA ARG A 12 5.62 17.86 -12.33
C ARG A 12 4.73 18.91 -11.68
N CYS A 13 5.30 19.70 -10.79
CA CYS A 13 4.59 20.82 -10.18
C CYS A 13 4.66 22.05 -11.10
N LEU A 14 3.55 22.37 -11.76
CA LEU A 14 3.39 23.57 -12.59
C LEU A 14 2.81 24.77 -11.82
N SER A 15 2.38 24.55 -10.58
CA SER A 15 1.84 25.59 -9.71
C SER A 15 2.97 26.38 -9.06
N ASP A 16 2.71 27.66 -8.76
CA ASP A 16 3.59 28.50 -7.95
C ASP A 16 3.62 28.08 -6.47
N HIS A 17 2.72 27.18 -6.07
CA HIS A 17 2.65 26.62 -4.72
C HIS A 17 3.07 25.15 -4.70
N SER A 18 3.63 24.72 -3.57
CA SER A 18 3.96 23.30 -3.37
C SER A 18 2.74 22.40 -3.38
N VAL A 19 2.95 21.17 -3.85
CA VAL A 19 1.98 20.06 -3.79
C VAL A 19 2.47 19.06 -2.76
N PHE A 20 1.57 18.54 -1.95
CA PHE A 20 1.88 17.56 -0.91
C PHE A 20 1.35 16.20 -1.33
N VAL A 21 2.22 15.19 -1.33
CA VAL A 21 1.94 13.88 -1.92
C VAL A 21 2.11 12.79 -0.88
N GLN A 22 1.11 11.91 -0.78
CA GLN A 22 1.27 10.60 -0.15
C GLN A 22 1.49 9.56 -1.24
N SER A 23 2.64 8.90 -1.18
CA SER A 23 3.06 7.84 -2.08
C SER A 23 3.91 6.82 -1.34
N TYR A 24 3.47 5.57 -1.36
CA TYR A 24 4.18 4.43 -0.81
C TYR A 24 5.56 4.24 -1.48
N TYR A 25 5.68 4.58 -2.77
CA TYR A 25 6.95 4.56 -3.49
C TYR A 25 7.93 5.55 -2.86
N LEU A 26 7.52 6.80 -2.67
CA LEU A 26 8.37 7.84 -2.09
C LEU A 26 8.71 7.55 -0.62
N ASP A 27 7.79 6.98 0.16
CA ASP A 27 8.05 6.56 1.53
C ASP A 27 9.21 5.57 1.57
N ARG A 28 9.18 4.57 0.68
CA ARG A 28 10.22 3.57 0.57
C ARG A 28 11.56 4.16 0.12
N GLU A 29 11.56 5.03 -0.89
CA GLU A 29 12.77 5.71 -1.35
C GLU A 29 13.40 6.59 -0.25
N ALA A 30 12.57 7.13 0.65
CA ALA A 30 13.01 7.91 1.81
C ALA A 30 13.35 7.06 3.05
N GLY A 31 13.24 5.72 2.97
CA GLY A 31 13.46 4.82 4.10
C GLY A 31 12.43 4.97 5.23
N ARG A 32 11.23 5.48 4.92
CA ARG A 32 10.13 5.69 5.86
C ARG A 32 9.17 4.50 5.88
N THR A 33 8.44 4.37 6.98
CA THR A 33 7.34 3.41 7.08
C THR A 33 6.26 3.74 6.03
N PRO A 34 5.70 2.74 5.33
CA PRO A 34 4.67 2.97 4.32
C PRO A 34 3.46 3.76 4.86
N GLY A 35 3.12 4.88 4.21
CA GLY A 35 1.99 5.74 4.55
C GLY A 35 2.24 6.76 5.67
N ASP A 36 3.43 6.77 6.29
CA ASP A 36 3.76 7.63 7.44
C ASP A 36 4.32 9.01 7.05
N ALA A 37 4.71 9.21 5.79
CA ALA A 37 5.30 10.47 5.34
C ALA A 37 4.41 11.22 4.33
N VAL A 38 4.60 12.54 4.32
CA VAL A 38 4.00 13.46 3.35
C VAL A 38 5.14 14.15 2.60
N HIS A 39 5.18 13.96 1.29
CA HIS A 39 6.27 14.43 0.44
C HIS A 39 5.91 15.78 -0.16
N LYS A 40 6.67 16.82 0.19
CA LYS A 40 6.47 18.17 -0.33
C LYS A 40 7.20 18.35 -1.66
N ILE A 41 6.44 18.55 -2.73
CA ILE A 41 6.95 18.77 -4.08
C ILE A 41 6.93 20.29 -4.35
N TYR A 42 8.12 20.85 -4.50
CA TYR A 42 8.30 22.29 -4.73
C TYR A 42 7.88 22.70 -6.15
N PRO A 43 7.52 23.98 -6.37
CA PRO A 43 7.28 24.53 -7.71
C PRO A 43 8.42 24.18 -8.67
N ALA A 44 8.08 23.92 -9.92
CA ALA A 44 8.98 23.48 -11.00
C ALA A 44 9.69 22.12 -10.79
N ALA A 45 9.53 21.45 -9.65
CA ALA A 45 10.08 20.12 -9.44
C ALA A 45 9.37 19.07 -10.30
N CYS A 46 10.13 18.11 -10.80
CA CYS A 46 9.65 16.97 -11.58
C CYS A 46 10.26 15.69 -11.01
N ILE A 47 9.44 14.85 -10.38
CA ILE A 47 9.90 13.66 -9.65
C ILE A 47 9.05 12.44 -10.00
N LYS A 48 9.65 11.25 -9.94
CA LYS A 48 8.94 9.98 -10.02
C LYS A 48 8.18 9.76 -8.71
N VAL A 49 6.87 9.53 -8.78
CA VAL A 49 6.01 9.33 -7.60
C VAL A 49 5.43 7.93 -7.52
N PHE A 50 5.63 7.10 -8.55
CA PHE A 50 5.17 5.72 -8.59
C PHE A 50 6.02 4.90 -9.56
N ASP A 51 6.31 3.66 -9.18
CA ASP A 51 7.00 2.66 -10.00
C ASP A 51 6.12 1.41 -10.09
N LEU A 52 5.71 1.05 -11.30
CA LEU A 52 4.78 -0.06 -11.50
C LEU A 52 5.39 -1.40 -11.11
N ARG A 53 6.67 -1.61 -11.44
CA ARG A 53 7.37 -2.87 -11.17
C ARG A 53 7.55 -3.09 -9.68
N GLN A 54 7.98 -2.06 -8.96
CA GLN A 54 8.14 -2.08 -7.51
C GLN A 54 6.80 -2.32 -6.83
N CYS A 55 5.75 -1.65 -7.29
CA CYS A 55 4.39 -1.84 -6.79
C CYS A 55 3.94 -3.31 -6.95
N HIS A 56 4.11 -3.90 -8.13
CA HIS A 56 3.75 -5.29 -8.39
C HIS A 56 4.53 -6.29 -7.51
N LEU A 57 5.85 -6.13 -7.40
CA LEU A 57 6.67 -6.98 -6.53
C LEU A 57 6.24 -6.88 -5.05
N GLN A 58 5.87 -5.67 -4.61
CA GLN A 58 5.39 -5.45 -3.26
C GLN A 58 4.02 -6.10 -3.02
N MET A 59 3.09 -6.02 -3.98
CA MET A 59 1.81 -6.72 -3.90
C MET A 59 2.00 -8.22 -3.76
N GLN A 60 2.85 -8.85 -4.60
CA GLN A 60 3.13 -10.28 -4.52
C GLN A 60 3.75 -10.69 -3.17
N SER A 61 4.68 -9.88 -2.66
CA SER A 61 5.34 -10.14 -1.38
C SER A 61 4.36 -10.08 -0.20
N LEU A 62 3.52 -9.05 -0.16
CA LEU A 62 2.50 -8.88 0.88
C LEU A 62 1.42 -9.96 0.77
N ALA A 63 0.97 -10.28 -0.45
CA ALA A 63 0.05 -11.37 -0.75
C ALA A 63 0.54 -12.72 -0.22
N THR A 64 1.77 -13.09 -0.55
CA THR A 64 2.39 -14.34 -0.10
C THR A 64 2.54 -14.37 1.43
N SER A 65 2.88 -13.23 2.03
CA SER A 65 3.06 -13.12 3.48
C SER A 65 1.72 -13.26 4.21
N ALA A 66 0.64 -12.66 3.70
CA ALA A 66 -0.71 -12.79 4.22
C ALA A 66 -1.21 -14.25 4.15
N GLN A 67 -0.96 -14.95 3.03
CA GLN A 67 -1.30 -16.36 2.89
C GLN A 67 -0.56 -17.25 3.90
N LYS A 68 0.75 -17.04 4.06
CA LYS A 68 1.55 -17.78 5.06
C LYS A 68 1.04 -17.52 6.48
N ALA A 69 0.69 -16.28 6.80
CA ALA A 69 0.11 -15.91 8.09
C ALA A 69 -1.22 -16.63 8.34
N ALA A 70 -2.12 -16.62 7.35
CA ALA A 70 -3.41 -17.31 7.42
C ALA A 70 -3.24 -18.83 7.60
N GLN A 71 -2.33 -19.46 6.85
CA GLN A 71 -2.02 -20.89 6.99
C GLN A 71 -1.48 -21.25 8.37
N MET A 72 -0.55 -20.45 8.90
CA MET A 72 -0.01 -20.66 10.24
C MET A 72 -1.09 -20.53 11.32
N GLN A 73 -1.99 -19.56 11.18
CA GLN A 73 -3.13 -19.39 12.09
C GLN A 73 -4.11 -20.56 12.00
N ALA A 74 -4.45 -21.01 10.78
CA ALA A 74 -5.32 -22.17 10.59
C ALA A 74 -4.72 -23.45 11.20
N ALA A 75 -3.42 -23.69 11.01
CA ALA A 75 -2.72 -24.85 11.59
C ALA A 75 -2.69 -24.81 13.12
N ALA A 76 -2.50 -23.62 13.72
CA ALA A 76 -2.54 -23.44 15.17
C ALA A 76 -3.93 -23.72 15.76
N VAL A 77 -5.01 -23.36 15.05
CA VAL A 77 -6.40 -23.62 15.48
C VAL A 77 -6.78 -25.09 15.30
N ALA A 78 -6.30 -25.76 14.25
CA ALA A 78 -6.57 -27.17 13.97
C ALA A 78 -5.87 -28.16 14.92
N GLY A 79 -5.08 -27.68 15.89
CA GLY A 79 -4.44 -28.53 16.90
C GLY A 79 -3.35 -29.46 16.34
N VAL A 80 -2.85 -29.22 15.13
CA VAL A 80 -1.86 -30.07 14.45
C VAL A 80 -0.45 -29.94 15.04
N SER A 81 -0.23 -29.01 15.97
CA SER A 81 0.94 -29.04 16.85
C SER A 81 0.70 -30.00 18.03
N GLY A 82 0.98 -31.28 17.79
CA GLY A 82 1.37 -32.17 18.87
C GLY A 82 2.59 -31.58 19.58
N LEU A 83 2.48 -31.34 20.89
CA LEU A 83 3.53 -30.88 21.82
C LEU A 83 3.88 -29.38 21.76
N ALA A 84 3.04 -28.50 22.31
CA ALA A 84 3.50 -27.32 23.05
C ALA A 84 2.34 -26.67 23.85
N VAL A 85 2.10 -27.18 25.05
CA VAL A 85 1.36 -26.43 26.08
C VAL A 85 2.28 -25.29 26.53
N GLY A 86 2.00 -24.04 26.12
CA GLY A 86 2.60 -22.85 26.74
C GLY A 86 3.28 -21.81 25.84
N ALA A 87 3.13 -21.82 24.51
CA ALA A 87 3.66 -20.73 23.70
C ALA A 87 2.79 -19.46 23.82
N PRO A 88 3.36 -18.26 24.08
CA PRO A 88 2.60 -17.03 24.13
C PRO A 88 1.93 -16.79 22.78
N ARG A 89 0.67 -16.31 22.82
CA ARG A 89 -0.11 -15.87 21.66
C ARG A 89 0.59 -14.67 21.02
N SER A 90 1.66 -14.90 20.27
CA SER A 90 2.24 -13.88 19.41
C SER A 90 1.27 -13.68 18.26
N ILE A 91 0.43 -12.66 18.41
CA ILE A 91 -0.44 -12.13 17.35
C ILE A 91 0.50 -11.67 16.25
N SER A 92 0.76 -12.53 15.27
CA SER A 92 1.61 -12.18 14.13
C SER A 92 0.94 -11.02 13.40
N ALA A 93 1.61 -9.87 13.36
CA ALA A 93 1.11 -8.64 12.74
C ALA A 93 0.73 -8.80 11.25
N ALA A 94 1.16 -9.88 10.61
CA ALA A 94 0.82 -10.23 9.23
C ALA A 94 -0.64 -10.70 9.04
N ALA A 95 -1.38 -10.99 10.12
CA ALA A 95 -2.79 -11.38 10.06
C ALA A 95 -3.76 -10.25 9.66
N GLY A 96 -3.25 -9.01 9.52
CA GLY A 96 -4.05 -7.83 9.22
C GLY A 96 -3.91 -7.29 7.79
N ILE A 97 -3.12 -7.93 6.92
CA ILE A 97 -2.96 -7.46 5.53
C ILE A 97 -4.20 -7.84 4.74
N GLY A 98 -5.11 -6.87 4.58
CA GLY A 98 -6.32 -7.02 3.80
C GLY A 98 -6.15 -6.60 2.34
N VAL A 99 -7.18 -6.89 1.54
CA VAL A 99 -7.29 -6.41 0.14
C VAL A 99 -7.20 -4.88 0.09
N ASP A 100 -7.76 -4.19 1.09
CA ASP A 100 -7.69 -2.73 1.22
C ASP A 100 -6.26 -2.21 1.39
N ASP A 101 -5.38 -2.94 2.09
CA ASP A 101 -3.99 -2.54 2.26
C ASP A 101 -3.20 -2.67 0.95
N LEU A 102 -3.47 -3.73 0.19
CA LEU A 102 -2.89 -3.90 -1.14
C LEU A 102 -3.40 -2.84 -2.11
N ARG A 103 -4.70 -2.53 -2.08
CA ARG A 103 -5.32 -1.47 -2.91
C ARG A 103 -4.66 -0.12 -2.69
N ARG A 104 -4.24 0.22 -1.45
CA ARG A 104 -3.57 1.49 -1.14
C ARG A 104 -2.24 1.67 -1.88
N LEU A 105 -1.57 0.59 -2.28
CA LEU A 105 -0.36 0.66 -3.10
C LEU A 105 -0.63 1.23 -4.50
N CYS A 106 -1.86 1.10 -5.00
CA CYS A 106 -2.29 1.54 -6.32
C CYS A 106 -2.89 2.95 -6.32
N ILE A 107 -2.85 3.66 -5.17
CA ILE A 107 -3.50 4.94 -4.98
C ILE A 107 -2.44 6.00 -4.63
N LEU A 108 -2.49 7.13 -5.32
CA LEU A 108 -1.75 8.33 -4.95
C LEU A 108 -2.71 9.37 -4.40
N ARG A 109 -2.30 10.09 -3.36
CA ARG A 109 -3.08 11.21 -2.82
C ARG A 109 -2.28 12.48 -2.86
N LEU A 110 -2.89 13.55 -3.37
CA LEU A 110 -2.25 14.84 -3.53
C LEU A 110 -3.11 15.94 -2.93
N SER A 111 -2.51 16.81 -2.12
CA SER A 111 -3.12 18.05 -1.63
C SER A 111 -2.42 19.24 -2.27
N PHE A 112 -3.21 20.25 -2.67
CA PHE A 112 -2.69 21.47 -3.27
C PHE A 112 -2.53 22.55 -2.22
N VAL A 113 -1.41 23.30 -2.26
CA VAL A 113 -1.12 24.46 -1.41
C VAL A 113 -0.88 24.15 0.08
N LYS A 114 -1.67 23.26 0.69
CA LYS A 114 -1.64 22.96 2.13
C LYS A 114 -1.23 21.51 2.40
N GLY A 115 -0.23 21.34 3.26
CA GLY A 115 0.19 20.03 3.77
C GLY A 115 -0.64 19.57 4.97
N TRP A 116 -0.44 18.31 5.33
CA TRP A 116 -1.01 17.63 6.50
C TRP A 116 0.05 16.74 7.16
N GLY A 117 -0.21 16.28 8.38
CA GLY A 117 0.70 15.47 9.19
C GLY A 117 1.09 16.18 10.50
N PRO A 118 2.01 15.58 11.29
CA PRO A 118 2.36 16.08 12.63
C PRO A 118 2.88 17.53 12.64
N ASP A 119 3.55 17.94 11.57
CA ASP A 119 4.12 19.29 11.41
C ASP A 119 3.10 20.34 10.92
N TYR A 120 1.85 19.94 10.74
CA TYR A 120 0.78 20.80 10.24
C TYR A 120 -0.41 20.82 11.22
N PRO A 121 -1.22 21.89 11.21
CA PRO A 121 -2.46 21.92 11.98
C PRO A 121 -3.50 20.91 11.47
N ARG A 122 -3.29 20.31 10.30
CA ARG A 122 -4.17 19.31 9.68
C ARG A 122 -3.56 17.93 9.87
N GLN A 123 -4.28 17.02 10.50
CA GLN A 123 -3.77 15.68 10.79
C GLN A 123 -4.00 14.73 9.59
N SER A 124 -5.12 14.88 8.90
CA SER A 124 -5.46 14.09 7.71
C SER A 124 -5.50 14.94 6.44
N ILE A 125 -5.24 14.30 5.29
CA ILE A 125 -5.48 14.93 3.98
C ILE A 125 -6.93 15.37 3.81
N LYS A 126 -7.89 14.72 4.48
CA LYS A 126 -9.31 15.08 4.41
C LYS A 126 -9.62 16.47 5.00
N GLU A 127 -8.72 17.00 5.83
CA GLU A 127 -8.83 18.34 6.43
C GLU A 127 -8.20 19.42 5.53
N THR A 128 -7.64 19.04 4.37
CA THR A 128 -7.10 19.98 3.40
C THR A 128 -8.22 20.57 2.54
N PRO A 129 -8.09 21.85 2.11
CA PRO A 129 -9.17 22.55 1.41
C PRO A 129 -9.47 21.98 0.02
N CYS A 130 -8.46 21.44 -0.66
CA CYS A 130 -8.60 20.79 -1.96
C CYS A 130 -7.51 19.74 -2.15
N TRP A 131 -7.96 18.52 -2.45
CA TRP A 131 -7.09 17.36 -2.67
C TRP A 131 -7.72 16.43 -3.69
N VAL A 132 -6.89 15.56 -4.27
CA VAL A 132 -7.31 14.55 -5.24
C VAL A 132 -6.75 13.19 -4.85
N GLU A 133 -7.53 12.15 -5.15
CA GLU A 133 -7.12 10.75 -5.08
C GLU A 133 -7.01 10.20 -6.49
N VAL A 134 -5.84 9.68 -6.85
CA VAL A 134 -5.54 9.16 -8.18
C VAL A 134 -5.43 7.65 -8.08
N HIS A 135 -6.30 6.96 -8.80
CA HIS A 135 -6.29 5.50 -8.90
C HIS A 135 -5.50 5.06 -10.14
N LEU A 136 -4.50 4.21 -9.94
CA LEU A 136 -3.62 3.75 -11.00
C LEU A 136 -4.17 2.45 -11.59
N HIS A 137 -4.91 2.57 -12.70
CA HIS A 137 -5.65 1.44 -13.28
C HIS A 137 -4.76 0.25 -13.62
N ARG A 138 -3.56 0.46 -14.19
CA ARG A 138 -2.66 -0.65 -14.51
C ARG A 138 -2.20 -1.40 -13.26
N ALA A 139 -1.91 -0.69 -12.17
CA ALA A 139 -1.56 -1.30 -10.90
C ALA A 139 -2.75 -2.06 -10.29
N LEU A 140 -3.97 -1.51 -10.39
CA LEU A 140 -5.19 -2.20 -9.95
C LEU A 140 -5.47 -3.48 -10.74
N GLN A 141 -5.16 -3.53 -12.04
CA GLN A 141 -5.25 -4.76 -12.83
C GLN A 141 -4.26 -5.82 -12.33
N LEU A 142 -3.01 -5.45 -12.07
CA LEU A 142 -2.02 -6.38 -11.52
C LEU A 142 -2.42 -6.84 -10.11
N LEU A 143 -3.03 -5.97 -9.31
CA LEU A 143 -3.58 -6.36 -8.02
C LEU A 143 -4.68 -7.42 -8.18
N ASP A 144 -5.60 -7.21 -9.12
CA ASP A 144 -6.65 -8.17 -9.43
C ASP A 144 -6.06 -9.53 -9.85
N GLU A 145 -5.04 -9.54 -10.70
CA GLU A 145 -4.31 -10.76 -11.09
C GLU A 145 -3.69 -11.47 -9.87
N VAL A 146 -3.05 -10.72 -8.95
CA VAL A 146 -2.47 -11.27 -7.73
C VAL A 146 -3.53 -11.85 -6.79
N LEU A 147 -4.67 -11.17 -6.66
CA LEU A 147 -5.77 -11.64 -5.81
C LEU A 147 -6.42 -12.91 -6.35
N HIS A 148 -6.58 -13.03 -7.67
CA HIS A 148 -7.09 -14.26 -8.31
C HIS A 148 -6.16 -15.46 -8.14
N GLN A 149 -4.85 -15.23 -7.97
CA GLN A 149 -3.89 -16.30 -7.67
C GLN A 149 -3.92 -16.74 -6.20
N MET A 150 -4.62 -16.00 -5.32
CA MET A 150 -4.77 -16.43 -3.94
C MET A 150 -5.77 -17.58 -3.84
N PRO A 151 -5.46 -18.69 -3.15
CA PRO A 151 -6.43 -19.73 -2.90
C PRO A 151 -7.59 -19.17 -2.08
N ILE A 152 -8.76 -19.05 -2.68
CA ILE A 152 -10.02 -18.80 -1.99
C ILE A 152 -10.41 -20.14 -1.36
N ASP A 153 -10.24 -20.27 -0.05
CA ASP A 153 -10.72 -21.34 0.84
C ASP A 153 -10.82 -22.78 0.29
N GLY A 154 -9.94 -23.66 0.82
CA GLY A 154 -10.20 -25.04 1.27
C GLY A 154 -10.90 -26.06 0.34
N PRO A 155 -10.67 -27.38 0.54
CA PRO A 155 -11.42 -28.38 -0.21
C PRO A 155 -12.92 -28.17 0.02
N ARG A 156 -13.68 -27.95 -1.06
CA ARG A 156 -15.13 -28.16 -1.03
C ARG A 156 -15.35 -29.51 -0.37
N ALA A 157 -16.01 -29.54 0.77
CA ALA A 157 -16.53 -30.78 1.33
C ALA A 157 -17.42 -31.38 0.24
N VAL A 158 -16.88 -32.38 -0.46
CA VAL A 158 -17.66 -33.21 -1.36
C VAL A 158 -18.46 -34.11 -0.43
N GLU A 159 -19.77 -33.87 -0.42
CA GLU A 159 -20.79 -34.70 0.21
C GLU A 159 -20.69 -36.16 -0.25
#